data_AF-A0A971JTI9-F1
#
_entry.id   AF-A0A971JTI9-F1
#
_cell.length_a   1.000
_cell.length_b   1.000
_cell.length_c   1.000
_cell.angle_alpha   90.00
_cell.angle_beta   90.00
_cell.angle_gamma   90.00
#
_symmetry.space_group_name_H-M   'P 1'
#
loop_
_entity.id
_entity.type
_entity.pdbx_description
1 polymer ?
#
loop_
_entity_poly.entity_id
_entity_poly.type
_entity_poly.pdbx_seq_one_letter_code
_entity_poly.pdbx_strand_id
1 'polypeptide(L)' 'MELTTAIRALSSLKEPSKVTLFIDSRYMQRGITKWTPSRLAKNWRGSNGMLLNQYLWKELLAAANPYQIT' A
#
# COMPACT_ATOMS: atom_id res chain seq x y z
N MET A 1 13.04 0.28 -3.72
CA MET A 1 12.22 -0.95 -3.56
C MET A 1 10.81 -0.66 -4.06
N GLU A 2 10.07 -1.67 -4.51
CA GLU A 2 8.78 -1.53 -5.21
C GLU A 2 7.74 -0.68 -4.47
N LEU A 3 7.63 -0.82 -3.14
CA LEU A 3 6.73 0.01 -2.32
C LEU A 3 7.04 1.50 -2.45
N THR A 4 8.31 1.88 -2.36
CA THR A 4 8.75 3.27 -2.53
C THR A 4 8.47 3.79 -3.94
N THR A 5 8.62 2.92 -4.95
CA THR A 5 8.28 3.27 -6.34
C THR A 5 6.79 3.55 -6.48
N ALA A 6 5.92 2.69 -5.92
CA ALA A 6 4.48 2.90 -5.94
C ALA A 6 4.06 4.17 -5.19
N ILE A 7 4.64 4.44 -4.02
CA ILE A 7 4.40 5.69 -3.27
C ILE A 7 4.76 6.90 -4.14
N ARG A 8 5.97 6.92 -4.69
CA ARG A 8 6.43 8.05 -5.53
C ARG A 8 5.59 8.23 -6.78
N ALA A 9 5.17 7.14 -7.42
CA ALA A 9 4.29 7.20 -8.58
C ALA A 9 2.95 7.87 -8.21
N LEU A 10 2.31 7.43 -7.12
CA LEU A 10 1.07 8.02 -6.64
C LEU A 10 1.25 9.49 -6.19
N SER A 11 2.36 9.82 -5.52
CA SER A 11 2.66 11.20 -5.12
C SER A 11 3.00 12.13 -6.28
N SER A 12 3.37 11.60 -7.45
CA SER A 12 3.65 12.41 -8.65
C SER A 12 2.38 12.84 -9.39
N LEU A 13 1.25 12.17 -9.12
CA LEU A 13 -0.05 12.55 -9.68
C LEU A 13 -0.55 13.82 -8.97
N LYS A 14 -1.01 14.79 -9.76
CA LYS A 14 -1.41 16.12 -9.26
C LYS A 14 -2.86 16.19 -8.81
N GLU A 15 -3.69 15.26 -9.26
CA GLU A 15 -5.13 15.30 -9.05
C GLU A 15 -5.71 13.88 -8.85
N PRO A 16 -6.79 13.77 -8.04
CA PRO A 16 -7.54 12.53 -7.87
C PRO A 16 -7.92 11.90 -9.22
N SER A 17 -7.57 10.64 -9.42
CA SER A 17 -7.74 9.94 -10.68
C SER A 17 -7.90 8.43 -10.47
N LYS A 18 -8.39 7.74 -11.51
CA LYS A 18 -8.43 6.28 -11.56
C LYS A 18 -7.05 5.77 -11.96
N VAL A 19 -6.47 4.91 -11.13
CA VAL A 19 -5.11 4.39 -11.31
C VAL A 19 -5.17 2.87 -11.36
N THR A 20 -4.56 2.26 -12.38
CA THR A 20 -4.38 0.80 -12.44
C THR A 20 -2.93 0.48 -12.10
N LEU A 21 -2.72 -0.29 -11.03
CA LEU A 21 -1.38 -0.62 -10.54
C LEU A 21 -0.99 -2.04 -10.98
N PHE A 22 -0.06 -2.12 -11.92
CA PHE A 22 0.55 -3.39 -12.32
C PHE A 22 1.74 -3.70 -11.40
N ILE A 23 1.67 -4.84 -10.72
CA ILE A 23 2.71 -5.32 -9.81
C ILE A 23 3.07 -6.76 -10.16
N ASP A 24 4.36 -7.02 -10.30
CA ASP A 24 4.95 -8.35 -10.53
C ASP A 24 5.33 -9.05 -9.21
N SER A 25 5.28 -8.32 -8.11
CA SER A 25 5.69 -8.77 -6.80
C SER A 25 4.61 -9.48 -6.02
N ARG A 26 4.89 -10.74 -5.68
CA ARG A 26 4.06 -11.54 -4.75
C ARG A 26 3.93 -10.89 -3.37
N TYR A 27 4.95 -10.13 -2.93
CA TYR A 27 4.90 -9.42 -1.66
C TYR A 27 3.90 -8.26 -1.71
N MET A 28 3.97 -7.42 -2.75
CA MET A 28 3.01 -6.33 -2.97
C MET A 28 1.60 -6.87 -3.13
N GLN A 29 1.43 -7.94 -3.94
CA GLN A 29 0.13 -8.56 -4.19
C GLN A 29 -0.50 -9.06 -2.89
N ARG A 30 0.23 -9.83 -2.08
CA ARG A 30 -0.27 -10.32 -0.79
C ARG A 30 -0.46 -9.21 0.23
N GLY A 31 0.39 -8.19 0.19
CA GLY A 31 0.27 -7.00 1.02
C GLY A 31 -1.08 -6.34 0.80
N ILE A 32 -1.33 -5.86 -0.42
CA ILE A 32 -2.56 -5.15 -0.80
C ILE A 32 -3.81 -6.01 -0.57
N THR A 33 -3.79 -7.28 -0.99
CA THR A 33 -4.99 -8.12 -0.97
C THR A 33 -5.30 -8.75 0.39
N LYS A 34 -4.29 -9.03 1.23
CA LYS A 34 -4.47 -9.80 2.47
C LYS A 34 -4.01 -9.06 3.71
N TRP A 35 -2.78 -8.55 3.71
CA TRP A 35 -2.19 -8.03 4.93
C TRP A 35 -2.71 -6.65 5.29
N THR A 36 -2.73 -5.72 4.35
CA THR A 36 -3.09 -4.33 4.63
C THR A 36 -4.52 -4.21 5.19
N PRO A 37 -5.55 -4.87 4.62
CA PRO A 37 -6.90 -4.86 5.19
C PRO A 37 -6.95 -5.49 6.59
N SER A 38 -6.31 -6.66 6.77
CA SER A 38 -6.29 -7.36 8.07
C SER A 38 -5.54 -6.57 9.15
N ARG A 39 -4.44 -5.91 8.78
CA ARG A 39 -3.64 -5.09 9.68
C ARG A 39 -4.36 -3.78 10.02
N LEU A 40 -5.02 -3.15 9.06
CA LEU A 40 -5.80 -1.93 9.31
C LEU A 40 -6.92 -2.20 10.34
N ALA A 41 -7.67 -3.30 10.18
CA ALA A 41 -8.70 -3.72 11.13
C ALA A 41 -8.15 -3.97 12.55
N LYS A 42 -6.87 -4.29 12.68
CA LYS A 42 -6.18 -4.53 13.96
C LYS A 42 -5.29 -3.36 14.40
N ASN A 43 -5.48 -2.15 13.86
CA ASN A 43 -4.66 -0.97 14.16
C ASN A 43 -3.15 -1.25 14.00
N TRP A 44 -2.80 -2.00 12.95
CA TRP A 44 -1.45 -2.47 12.62
C TRP A 44 -0.80 -3.42 13.63
N ARG A 45 -1.55 -3.88 14.63
CA ARG A 45 -1.09 -4.90 15.59
C ARG A 45 -1.39 -6.28 15.00
N GLY A 46 -0.40 -7.16 14.98
CA GLY A 46 -0.62 -8.56 14.60
C GLY A 46 0.10 -9.49 15.55
N SER A 47 -0.37 -10.74 15.59
CA SER A 47 0.13 -11.78 16.48
C SER A 47 1.63 -12.03 16.32
N ASN A 48 2.15 -11.87 15.10
CA ASN A 48 3.54 -12.18 14.77
C ASN A 48 4.44 -10.94 14.77
N GLY A 49 4.06 -9.88 15.49
CA GLY A 49 4.81 -8.62 15.54
C GLY A 49 4.53 -7.68 14.36
N MET A 50 5.43 -6.71 14.17
CA MET A 50 5.28 -5.63 13.19
C MET A 50 5.38 -6.20 11.77
N LEU A 51 4.52 -5.73 10.86
CA LEU A 51 4.64 -6.11 9.44
C LEU A 51 5.96 -5.54 8.89
N LEU A 52 6.68 -6.31 8.08
CA LEU A 52 7.87 -5.80 7.40
C LEU A 52 7.50 -4.55 6.59
N ASN A 53 8.35 -3.51 6.65
CA ASN A 53 8.11 -2.24 5.95
C ASN A 53 6.75 -1.60 6.28
N GLN A 54 6.22 -1.81 7.49
CA GLN A 54 4.93 -1.26 7.91
C GLN A 54 4.81 0.25 7.71
N TYR A 55 5.90 1.00 7.90
CA TYR A 55 5.90 2.45 7.66
C TYR A 55 5.62 2.78 6.18
N LEU A 56 6.27 2.09 5.24
CA LEU A 56 6.01 2.25 3.80
C LEU A 56 4.57 1.84 3.44
N TRP A 57 4.04 0.79 4.06
CA TRP A 57 2.64 0.41 3.83
C TRP A 57 1.66 1.47 4.30
N LYS A 58 1.94 2.14 5.42
CA LYS A 58 1.13 3.28 5.90
C LYS A 58 1.24 4.48 4.96
N GLU A 59 2.45 4.81 4.52
CA GLU A 59 2.67 5.89 3.54
C GLU A 59 1.98 5.60 2.21
N LEU A 60 2.04 4.35 1.72
CA LEU A 60 1.36 3.95 0.50
C LEU A 60 -0.15 4.10 0.63
N LEU A 61 -0.76 3.68 1.74
CA LEU A 61 -2.19 3.86 1.96
C LEU A 61 -2.58 5.34 2.05
N ALA A 62 -1.77 6.17 2.70
CA ALA A 62 -2.00 7.60 2.77
C ALA A 62 -1.92 8.26 1.37
N ALA A 63 -0.89 7.90 0.59
CA ALA A 63 -0.73 8.36 -0.79
C ALA A 63 -1.81 7.83 -1.73
N ALA A 64 -2.35 6.63 -1.46
CA ALA A 64 -3.41 6.01 -2.25
C ALA A 64 -4.81 6.59 -1.97
N ASN A 65 -5.03 7.19 -0.80
CA ASN A 65 -6.34 7.65 -0.34
C ASN A 65 -7.13 8.54 -1.34
N PRO A 66 -6.53 9.48 -2.09
CA PRO A 66 -7.28 10.30 -3.05
C PRO A 66 -7.56 9.59 -4.38
N TYR A 67 -7.01 8.40 -4.63
CA TYR A 67 -7.08 7.71 -5.92
C TYR A 67 -8.04 6.51 -5.86
N GLN A 68 -8.71 6.24 -6.99
CA GLN A 68 -9.42 4.98 -7.16
C GLN A 68 -8.46 3.97 -7.79
N ILE A 69 -7.92 3.07 -6.98
CA ILE A 69 -6.93 2.08 -7.40
C ILE A 69 -7.60 0.77 -7.78
N THR A 70 -7.23 0.21 -8.94
CA THR A 70 -7.62 -1.14 -9.42
C THR A 70 -6.40 -2.01 -9.66
#